data_AF-A0A1H5NIK6-F1
#
_entry.id   AF-A0A1H5NIK6-F1
#
_cell.length_a   1.000
_cell.length_b   1.000
_cell.length_c   1.000
_cell.angle_alpha   90.00
_cell.angle_beta   90.00
_cell.angle_gamma   90.00
#
_symmetry.space_group_name_H-M   'P 1'
#
loop_
_entity.id
_entity.type
_entity.pdbx_description
1 polymer ?
#
loop_
_entity_poly.entity_id
_entity_poly.type
_entity_poly.pdbx_seq_one_letter_code
_entity_poly.pdbx_strand_id
1 'polypeptide(L)' 'RPHLVFFLHDEVIVHAPEPVAEHVAEEVRASATEAGRLLFGRTPVAFPLDVAIVENYGDAD' A
#
# COMPACT_ATOMS: atom_id res chain seq x y z
N ARG A 1 -10.73 12.89 -0.33
CA ARG A 1 -10.15 12.16 0.82
C ARG A 1 -9.64 10.81 0.35
N PRO A 2 -8.55 10.27 0.91
CA PRO A 2 -8.10 8.92 0.60
C PRO A 2 -9.20 7.88 0.89
N HIS A 3 -9.33 6.88 0.03
CA HIS A 3 -10.24 5.74 0.22
C HIS A 3 -9.78 4.54 -0.60
N LEU A 4 -9.92 3.34 -0.04
CA LEU A 4 -9.70 2.09 -0.76
C LEU A 4 -10.79 1.96 -1.84
N VAL A 5 -10.36 1.74 -3.08
CA VAL A 5 -11.26 1.58 -4.23
C VAL A 5 -11.25 0.16 -4.78
N PHE A 6 -10.16 -0.58 -4.57
CA PHE A 6 -10.06 -1.96 -5.04
C PHE A 6 -9.09 -2.79 -4.21
N PHE A 7 -9.33 -4.09 -4.21
CA PHE A 7 -8.47 -5.12 -3.65
C PHE A 7 -8.41 -6.24 -4.68
N LEU A 8 -7.25 -6.42 -5.32
CA LEU A 8 -7.04 -7.43 -6.35
C LEU A 8 -5.92 -8.35 -5.91
N HIS A 9 -6.28 -9.53 -5.40
CA HIS A 9 -5.34 -10.51 -4.89
C HIS A 9 -4.40 -9.94 -3.82
N ASP A 10 -3.17 -9.57 -4.17
CA ASP A 10 -2.14 -8.98 -3.31
C ASP A 10 -2.02 -7.46 -3.48
N GLU A 11 -2.79 -6.87 -4.39
CA GLU A 11 -2.79 -5.42 -4.63
C GLU A 11 -3.94 -4.71 -3.91
N VAL A 12 -3.62 -3.55 -3.35
CA VAL A 12 -4.60 -2.60 -2.82
C VAL A 12 -4.50 -1.28 -3.57
N ILE A 13 -5.64 -0.74 -3.98
CA ILE A 13 -5.68 0.53 -4.70
C ILE A 13 -6.39 1.56 -3.83
N VAL A 14 -5.69 2.67 -3.54
CA VAL A 14 -6.21 3.82 -2.81
C VAL A 14 -6.31 5.00 -3.75
N HIS A 15 -7.53 5.52 -3.92
CA HIS A 15 -7.71 6.79 -4.61
C HIS A 15 -7.62 7.93 -3.60
N ALA A 16 -6.70 8.86 -3.84
CA ALA A 16 -6.42 9.98 -2.95
C ALA A 16 -6.23 11.29 -3.73
N PRO A 17 -6.56 12.45 -3.13
CA PRO A 17 -6.14 13.74 -3.67
C PRO A 17 -4.61 13.83 -3.78
N GLU A 18 -4.10 14.40 -4.87
CA GLU A 18 -2.67 14.56 -5.14
C GLU A 18 -1.87 15.15 -3.95
N PRO A 19 -2.33 16.20 -3.24
CA PRO A 19 -1.55 16.79 -2.14
C PRO A 19 -1.30 15.85 -0.95
N VAL A 20 -1.99 14.72 -0.87
CA VAL A 20 -1.83 13.72 0.20
C VAL A 20 -1.37 12.35 -0.33
N ALA A 21 -1.08 12.22 -1.63
CA ALA A 21 -0.74 10.93 -2.23
C ALA A 21 0.55 10.33 -1.65
N GLU A 22 1.58 11.14 -1.46
CA GLU A 22 2.84 10.71 -0.81
C GLU A 22 2.61 10.21 0.61
N HIS A 23 1.84 10.96 1.40
CA HIS A 23 1.50 10.57 2.77
C HIS A 23 0.71 9.24 2.79
N VAL A 24 -0.22 9.06 1.86
CA VAL A 24 -0.94 7.78 1.71
C VAL A 24 0.01 6.64 1.36
N ALA A 25 0.97 6.85 0.44
CA ALA A 25 1.95 5.84 0.09
C ALA A 25 2.83 5.43 1.28
N GLU A 26 3.22 6.38 2.13
CA GLU A 26 3.93 6.10 3.39
C GLU A 26 3.07 5.26 4.35
N GLU A 27 1.80 5.63 4.55
CA GLU A 27 0.88 4.89 5.42
C GLU A 27 0.60 3.47 4.91
N VAL A 28 0.54 3.26 3.59
CA VAL A 28 0.39 1.91 3.00
C VAL A 28 1.63 1.05 3.29
N ARG A 29 2.85 1.60 3.17
CA ARG A 29 4.09 0.88 3.53
C ARG A 29 4.17 0.56 5.02
N ALA A 30 3.78 1.52 5.87
CA ALA A 30 3.71 1.31 7.32
C ALA A 30 2.69 0.22 7.68
N SER A 31 1.54 0.23 7.02
CA SER A 31 0.49 -0.79 7.19
C SER A 31 0.97 -2.19 6.80
N ALA A 32 1.71 -2.33 5.71
CA ALA A 32 2.29 -3.63 5.32
C ALA A 32 3.30 -4.15 6.36
N THR A 33 4.13 -3.27 6.90
CA THR A 33 5.07 -3.62 7.98
C THR A 33 4.32 -4.12 9.22
N GLU A 34 3.26 -3.40 9.62
CA GLU A 34 2.47 -3.78 10.79
C GLU A 34 1.67 -5.07 10.55
N ALA A 35 1.09 -5.25 9.37
CA ALA A 35 0.41 -6.48 8.98
C ALA A 35 1.38 -7.68 9.04
N GLY A 36 2.61 -7.53 8.54
CA GLY A 36 3.65 -8.55 8.65
C GLY A 36 3.95 -8.91 10.11
N ARG A 37 4.09 -7.91 10.98
CA ARG A 37 4.31 -8.13 12.42
C ARG A 37 3.12 -8.84 13.10
N LEU A 38 1.89 -8.48 12.73
CA LEU A 38 0.68 -9.11 13.26
C LEU A 38 0.56 -10.58 12.84
N LEU A 39 0.91 -10.91 11.59
CA LEU A 39 0.81 -12.27 11.06
C LEU A 39 1.96 -13.18 11.50
N PHE A 40 3.20 -12.67 11.53
CA PHE A 40 4.41 -13.48 11.69
C PHE A 40 5.20 -13.20 12.98
N GLY A 41 4.76 -12.24 13.79
CA GLY A 41 5.42 -11.88 15.04
C GLY A 41 6.85 -11.39 14.82
N ARG A 42 7.82 -12.04 15.47
CA ARG A 42 9.27 -11.73 15.36
C ARG A 42 10.02 -12.58 14.33
N THR A 43 9.29 -13.39 13.56
CA THR A 43 9.91 -14.24 12.53
C THR A 43 10.53 -13.34 11.46
N PRO A 44 11.76 -13.61 10.97
CA PRO A 44 12.45 -12.75 10.00
C PRO A 44 11.90 -12.97 8.57
N VAL A 45 10.58 -12.86 8.40
CA VAL A 45 9.91 -12.92 7.09
C VAL A 45 9.97 -11.54 6.46
N ALA A 46 10.51 -11.45 5.24
CA ALA A 46 10.40 -10.24 4.44
C ALA A 46 8.99 -10.16 3.84
N PHE A 47 8.36 -9.00 3.97
CA PHE A 47 7.06 -8.69 3.36
C PHE A 47 7.27 -7.58 2.31
N PRO A 48 7.81 -7.92 1.14
CA PRO A 48 8.06 -6.93 0.10
C PRO A 48 6.73 -6.34 -0.37
N LEU A 49 6.71 -5.00 -0.49
CA LEU A 49 5.57 -4.25 -0.98
C LEU A 49 6.10 -3.14 -1.89
N ASP A 50 5.76 -3.21 -3.16
CA ASP A 50 5.96 -2.13 -4.11
C ASP A 50 4.77 -1.17 -4.04
N VAL A 51 5.06 0.13 -4.08
CA VAL A 51 4.05 1.19 -3.99
C VAL A 51 4.34 2.24 -5.05
N ALA A 52 3.40 2.40 -5.97
CA ALA A 52 3.43 3.40 -7.02
C ALA A 52 2.28 4.42 -6.84
N ILE A 53 2.58 5.68 -7.16
CA ILE A 53 1.57 6.74 -7.28
C ILE A 53 1.40 7.01 -8.77
N VAL A 54 0.22 6.70 -9.30
CA VAL A 54 -0.09 6.80 -10.73
C VAL A 54 -1.44 7.45 -10.95
N GLU A 55 -1.62 8.14 -12.08
CA GLU A 55 -2.91 8.73 -12.46
C GLU A 55 -3.86 7.67 -13.06
N ASN A 56 -3.30 6.62 -13.67
CA ASN A 56 -4.03 5.49 -14.23
C ASN A 56 -3.45 4.19 -13.67
N TYR A 57 -4.32 3.33 -13.15
CA TYR A 57 -3.93 2.04 -12.58
C TYR A 57 -3.15 1.16 -13.57
N GLY A 58 -3.40 1.28 -14.89
CA GLY A 58 -2.66 0.53 -15.90
C GLY A 58 -1.18 0.91 -16.06
N ASP A 59 -0.74 2.01 -15.42
CA ASP A 59 0.65 2.46 -15.41
C ASP A 59 1.40 2.01 -14.13
N ALA A 60 0.75 1.25 -13.24
CA ALA A 60 1.42 0.63 -12.11
C ALA A 60 2.17 -0.63 -12.57
N ASP A 61 3.51 -0.59 -12.45
CA ASP A 61 4.43 -1.70 -12.76
C ASP A 61 4.58 -2.69 -11.58
#